data_AF-A0A021X311-F1
#
_entry.id   AF-A0A021X311-F1
#
_cell.length_a   1.000
_cell.length_b   1.000
_cell.length_c   1.000
_cell.angle_alpha   90.00
_cell.angle_beta   90.00
_cell.angle_gamma   90.00
#
_symmetry.space_group_name_H-M   'P 1'
#
loop_
_entity.id
_entity.type
_entity.pdbx_description
1 polymer ?
#
loop_
_entity_poly.entity_id
_entity_poly.type
_entity_poly.pdbx_seq_one_letter_code
_entity_poly.pdbx_strand_id
1 'polypeptide(L)'
;MRSEVVRVRLRPEERQALADLCGDDRTASDVIRLLFRDQAGLPLPVGPAEALALRGTNEELRRIGINLNQAVRAMNEGRVGYEPHLDAALRSLLDGVFRLRADVDLMLRISRQERRRDGHGL
;
A
#
# COMPACT_ATOMS: atom_id res chain seq x y z
N MET A 1 -12.32 -16.07 6.05
CA MET A 1 -13.47 -16.13 6.96
C MET A 1 -13.43 -14.89 7.86
N ARG A 2 -14.47 -14.03 7.85
CA ARG A 2 -14.67 -13.07 8.95
C ARG A 2 -15.53 -13.81 9.98
N SER A 3 -14.97 -14.14 11.13
CA SER A 3 -15.72 -14.82 12.19
C SER A 3 -16.29 -13.87 13.25
N GLU A 4 -15.89 -12.60 13.24
CA GLU A 4 -16.24 -11.65 14.29
C GLU A 4 -17.18 -10.55 13.78
N VAL A 5 -18.34 -10.42 14.42
CA VAL A 5 -19.36 -9.40 14.13
C VAL A 5 -19.38 -8.42 15.29
N VAL A 6 -19.00 -7.18 15.02
CA VAL A 6 -19.07 -6.08 15.99
C VAL A 6 -20.39 -5.34 15.78
N ARG A 7 -21.23 -5.27 16.83
CA ARG A 7 -22.48 -4.50 16.82
C ARG A 7 -22.24 -3.13 17.44
N VAL A 8 -22.56 -2.07 16.71
CA VAL A 8 -22.42 -0.67 17.16
C VAL A 8 -23.80 -0.03 17.20
N ARG A 9 -24.08 0.75 18.24
CA ARG A 9 -25.29 1.58 18.33
C ARG A 9 -24.93 2.98 17.86
N LEU A 10 -25.71 3.49 16.92
CA LEU A 10 -25.57 4.84 16.38
C LEU A 10 -26.79 5.67 16.76
N ARG A 11 -26.57 6.94 17.04
CA ARG A 11 -27.62 7.95 17.12
C ARG A 11 -28.21 8.21 15.73
N PRO A 12 -29.42 8.79 15.62
CA PRO A 12 -30.04 9.09 14.34
C PRO A 12 -29.15 9.93 13.41
N GLU A 13 -28.44 10.91 13.97
CA GLU A 13 -27.58 11.83 13.22
C GLU A 13 -26.33 11.11 12.70
N GLU A 14 -25.73 10.25 13.52
CA GLU A 14 -24.57 9.41 13.13
C GLU A 14 -24.94 8.40 12.05
N ARG A 15 -26.16 7.84 12.13
CA ARG A 15 -26.69 6.95 11.10
C ARG A 15 -26.87 7.66 9.77
N GLN A 16 -27.37 8.90 9.79
CA GLN A 16 -27.51 9.71 8.57
C GLN A 16 -26.14 10.04 7.98
N ALA A 17 -25.19 10.51 8.81
CA ALA A 17 -23.83 10.81 8.36
C ALA A 17 -23.15 9.56 7.75
N LEU A 18 -23.36 8.38 8.34
CA LEU A 18 -22.85 7.13 7.77
C LEU A 18 -23.52 6.80 6.43
N ALA A 19 -24.83 7.03 6.27
CA ALA A 19 -25.52 6.82 5.01
C ALA A 19 -24.99 7.75 3.92
N ASP A 20 -24.76 9.03 4.26
CA ASP A 20 -24.20 10.02 3.35
C ASP A 20 -22.77 9.64 2.89
N LEU A 21 -21.97 9.06 3.78
CA LEU A 21 -20.62 8.54 3.47
C LEU A 21 -20.63 7.27 2.62
N CYS A 22 -21.68 6.44 2.71
CA CYS A 22 -21.82 5.26 1.86
C CYS A 22 -21.99 5.66 0.38
N GLY A 23 -22.81 6.68 0.12
CA GLY A 23 -23.30 6.96 -1.23
C GLY A 23 -24.04 5.74 -1.81
N ASP A 24 -24.06 5.63 -3.15
CA ASP A 24 -24.81 4.57 -3.84
C ASP A 24 -24.04 3.25 -3.98
N ASP A 25 -22.70 3.30 -3.97
CA ASP A 25 -21.85 2.18 -4.41
C ASP A 25 -21.15 1.43 -3.28
N ARG A 26 -21.29 1.85 -2.01
CA ARG A 26 -20.57 1.25 -0.87
C ARG A 26 -21.48 0.82 0.26
N THR A 27 -21.15 -0.29 0.91
CA THR A 27 -21.89 -0.71 2.10
C THR A 27 -21.39 0.03 3.34
N ALA A 28 -22.27 0.21 4.33
CA ALA A 28 -21.92 0.77 5.63
C ALA A 28 -20.74 0.03 6.29
N SER A 29 -20.66 -1.30 6.09
CA SER A 29 -19.54 -2.07 6.64
C SER A 29 -18.21 -1.75 5.95
N ASP A 30 -18.21 -1.43 4.67
CA ASP A 30 -16.99 -1.07 3.93
C ASP A 30 -16.48 0.30 4.39
N VAL A 31 -17.37 1.29 4.45
CA VAL A 31 -17.06 2.64 4.96
C VAL A 31 -16.49 2.58 6.38
N ILE A 32 -17.15 1.84 7.28
CA ILE A 32 -16.70 1.72 8.67
C ILE A 32 -15.30 1.11 8.76
N ARG A 33 -14.98 0.09 7.95
CA ARG A 33 -13.61 -0.48 7.95
C ARG A 33 -12.59 0.50 7.40
N LEU A 34 -12.93 1.28 6.37
CA LEU A 34 -12.02 2.30 5.84
C LEU A 34 -11.70 3.34 6.92
N LEU A 35 -12.72 3.83 7.63
CA LEU A 35 -12.56 4.77 8.74
C LEU A 35 -11.70 4.19 9.88
N PHE A 36 -11.95 2.93 10.28
CA PHE A 36 -11.15 2.29 11.32
C PHE A 36 -9.70 2.06 10.88
N ARG A 37 -9.47 1.70 9.62
CA ARG A 37 -8.11 1.52 9.08
C ARG A 37 -7.37 2.85 9.07
N ASP A 38 -8.01 3.90 8.58
CA ASP A 38 -7.44 5.26 8.55
C ASP A 38 -7.06 5.72 9.96
N GLN A 39 -7.99 5.62 10.91
CA GLN A 39 -7.76 5.98 12.31
C GLN A 39 -6.65 5.16 12.99
N ALA A 40 -6.46 3.90 12.57
CA ALA A 40 -5.41 3.03 13.08
C ALA A 40 -4.07 3.16 12.33
N GLY A 41 -3.97 4.07 11.34
CA GLY A 41 -2.78 4.21 10.49
C GLY A 41 -2.52 3.00 9.60
N LEU A 42 -3.54 2.18 9.33
CA LEU A 42 -3.44 1.02 8.45
C LEU A 42 -3.63 1.44 6.99
N PRO A 43 -2.88 0.85 6.03
CA PRO A 43 -2.96 1.27 4.64
C PRO A 43 -4.37 1.10 4.08
N LEU A 44 -4.85 2.09 3.34
CA LEU A 44 -6.16 2.03 2.70
C LEU A 44 -6.10 1.23 1.39
N PRO A 45 -7.14 0.43 1.09
CA PRO A 45 -7.26 -0.18 -0.23
C PRO A 45 -7.37 0.91 -1.29
N VAL A 46 -6.72 0.69 -2.42
CA VAL A 46 -6.77 1.57 -3.58
C VAL A 46 -7.71 1.04 -4.65
N GLY A 47 -8.29 1.96 -5.43
CA GLY A 47 -9.16 1.64 -6.54
C GLY A 47 -8.45 0.90 -7.68
N PRO A 48 -9.20 0.41 -8.67
CA PRO A 48 -8.65 -0.38 -9.78
C PRO A 48 -7.66 0.40 -10.64
N ALA A 49 -7.91 1.69 -10.89
CA ALA A 49 -7.05 2.57 -11.68
C ALA A 49 -5.73 2.86 -10.95
N GLU A 50 -5.82 3.23 -9.67
CA GLU A 50 -4.68 3.49 -8.79
C GLU A 50 -3.84 2.22 -8.61
N ALA A 51 -4.48 1.06 -8.45
CA ALA A 51 -3.78 -0.22 -8.36
C ALA A 51 -3.04 -0.59 -9.66
N LEU A 52 -3.50 -0.13 -10.82
CA LEU A 52 -2.79 -0.31 -12.09
C LEU A 52 -1.56 0.60 -12.14
N ALA A 53 -1.72 1.89 -11.81
CA ALA A 53 -0.61 2.83 -11.74
C ALA A 53 0.48 2.36 -10.75
N LEU A 54 0.09 1.96 -9.54
CA LEU A 54 1.00 1.44 -8.52
C LEU A 54 1.74 0.18 -8.96
N ARG A 55 1.14 -0.68 -9.79
CA ARG A 55 1.86 -1.83 -10.38
C ARG A 55 2.96 -1.37 -11.34
N GLY A 56 2.69 -0.36 -12.16
CA GLY A 56 3.69 0.26 -13.02
C GLY A 56 4.85 0.84 -12.22
N THR A 57 4.52 1.63 -11.19
CA THR A 57 5.51 2.23 -10.28
C THR A 57 6.36 1.17 -9.58
N ASN A 58 5.76 0.08 -9.10
CA ASN A 58 6.51 -1.00 -8.44
C ASN A 58 7.53 -1.67 -9.38
N GLU A 59 7.16 -1.86 -10.65
CA GLU A 59 8.06 -2.41 -11.66
C GLU A 59 9.20 -1.44 -12.02
N GLU A 60 8.94 -0.14 -12.04
CA GLU A 60 9.99 0.88 -12.17
C GLU A 60 10.94 0.88 -10.98
N LEU A 61 10.41 0.85 -9.75
CA LEU A 61 11.20 0.76 -8.52
C LEU A 61 12.05 -0.52 -8.48
N ARG A 62 11.52 -1.64 -8.97
CA ARG A 62 12.28 -2.90 -9.12
C ARG A 62 13.48 -2.72 -10.04
N ARG A 63 13.30 -2.08 -11.19
CA ARG A 63 14.37 -1.80 -12.16
C ARG A 63 15.43 -0.86 -11.58
N ILE A 64 15.00 0.20 -10.88
CA ILE A 64 15.89 1.11 -10.17
C ILE A 64 16.73 0.35 -9.13
N GLY A 65 16.09 -0.47 -8.28
CA GLY A 65 16.78 -1.26 -7.27
C GLY A 65 17.82 -2.22 -7.84
N ILE A 66 17.54 -2.85 -9.00
CA ILE A 66 18.49 -3.73 -9.69
C ILE A 66 19.73 -2.94 -10.13
N ASN A 67 19.54 -1.79 -10.77
CA ASN A 67 20.63 -0.93 -11.24
C ASN A 67 21.49 -0.42 -10.07
N LEU A 68 20.85 0.00 -8.97
CA LEU A 68 21.55 0.45 -7.76
C LEU A 68 22.38 -0.68 -7.13
N ASN A 69 21.79 -1.88 -7.03
CA ASN A 69 22.50 -3.04 -6.50
C ASN A 69 23.71 -3.44 -7.38
N GLN A 70 23.60 -3.30 -8.70
CA GLN A 70 24.72 -3.49 -9.62
C GLN A 70 25.82 -2.45 -9.39
N ALA A 71 25.47 -1.18 -9.20
CA ALA A 71 26.43 -0.12 -8.91
C ALA A 71 27.21 -0.37 -7.61
N VAL A 72 26.49 -0.69 -6.52
CA VAL A 72 27.09 -1.06 -5.23
C VAL A 72 27.99 -2.29 -5.37
N ARG A 73 27.56 -3.30 -6.12
CA ARG A 73 28.36 -4.50 -6.37
C ARG A 73 29.65 -4.20 -7.15
N ALA A 74 29.57 -3.36 -8.19
CA ALA A 74 30.74 -2.95 -8.96
C ALA A 74 31.76 -2.18 -8.09
N MET A 75 31.29 -1.35 -7.17
CA MET A 75 32.14 -0.67 -6.18
C MET A 75 32.80 -1.67 -5.22
N ASN A 76 32.03 -2.62 -4.67
CA ASN A 76 32.55 -3.64 -3.74
C ASN A 76 33.57 -4.58 -4.40
N GLU A 77 33.44 -4.83 -5.70
CA GLU A 77 34.39 -5.63 -6.49
C GLU A 77 35.65 -4.83 -6.91
N GLY A 78 35.78 -3.56 -6.49
CA GLY A 78 36.93 -2.71 -6.79
C GLY A 78 37.00 -2.22 -8.23
N ARG A 79 35.91 -2.34 -9.00
CA ARG A 79 35.86 -1.88 -10.41
C ARG A 79 35.71 -0.37 -10.55
N VAL A 80 35.40 0.31 -9.46
CA VAL A 80 35.28 1.76 -9.35
C VAL A 80 36.07 2.19 -8.11
N GLY A 81 36.71 3.36 -8.15
CA GLY A 81 37.39 3.91 -6.98
C GLY A 81 36.43 4.04 -5.80
N TYR A 82 36.86 3.59 -4.62
CA TYR A 82 36.04 3.69 -3.42
C TYR A 82 35.87 5.17 -3.02
N GLU A 83 34.61 5.60 -2.94
CA GLU A 83 34.24 6.93 -2.47
C GLU A 83 33.22 6.75 -1.32
N PRO A 84 33.59 7.06 -0.07
CA PRO A 84 32.77 6.76 1.11
C PRO A 84 31.39 7.44 1.09
N HIS A 85 31.29 8.67 0.57
CA HIS A 85 30.02 9.40 0.56
C HIS A 85 29.04 8.81 -0.46
N LEU A 86 29.54 8.37 -1.62
CA LEU A 86 28.79 7.67 -2.64
C LEU A 86 28.30 6.30 -2.14
N ASP A 87 29.14 5.51 -1.46
CA ASP A 87 28.72 4.23 -0.88
C ASP A 87 27.58 4.44 0.13
N ALA A 88 27.71 5.42 1.03
CA ALA A 88 26.67 5.76 2.00
C ALA A 88 25.37 6.23 1.32
N ALA A 89 25.47 7.09 0.31
CA ALA A 89 24.31 7.59 -0.44
C ALA A 89 23.58 6.46 -1.20
N LEU A 90 24.33 5.56 -1.85
CA LEU A 90 23.78 4.43 -2.57
C LEU A 90 23.07 3.45 -1.64
N ARG A 91 23.65 3.14 -0.47
CA ARG A 91 23.01 2.29 0.55
C ARG A 91 21.72 2.91 1.08
N SER A 92 21.74 4.20 1.42
CA SER A 92 20.54 4.91 1.88
C SER A 92 19.44 4.93 0.82
N LEU A 93 19.80 5.13 -0.45
CA LEU A 93 18.85 5.11 -1.56
C LEU A 93 18.27 3.71 -1.78
N LEU A 94 19.10 2.67 -1.72
CA LEU A 94 18.70 1.28 -1.86
C LEU A 94 17.70 0.87 -0.76
N ASP A 95 17.99 1.23 0.50
CA ASP A 95 17.08 1.01 1.63
C ASP A 95 15.75 1.76 1.45
N GLY A 96 15.80 3.02 1.01
CA GLY A 96 14.61 3.83 0.74
C GLY A 96 13.73 3.22 -0.35
N VAL A 97 14.32 2.80 -1.48
CA VAL A 97 13.61 2.15 -2.59
C VAL A 97 12.98 0.84 -2.15
N PHE A 98 13.66 0.04 -1.32
CA PHE A 98 13.11 -1.21 -0.82
C PHE A 98 11.92 -1.00 0.11
N ARG A 99 11.99 -0.01 1.02
CA ARG A 99 10.85 0.33 1.90
C ARG A 99 9.66 0.80 1.09
N LEU A 100 9.87 1.74 0.17
CA LEU A 100 8.80 2.24 -0.70
C LEU A 100 8.14 1.11 -1.51
N ARG A 101 8.96 0.19 -2.05
CA ARG A 101 8.42 -0.97 -2.77
C ARG A 101 7.58 -1.88 -1.87
N ALA A 102 8.03 -2.14 -0.64
CA ALA A 102 7.28 -2.94 0.33
C ALA A 102 5.92 -2.30 0.67
N ASP A 103 5.88 -0.98 0.81
CA ASP A 103 4.65 -0.22 1.08
C ASP A 103 3.68 -0.31 -0.10
N VAL A 104 4.16 -0.12 -1.33
CA VAL A 104 3.34 -0.27 -2.55
C VAL A 104 2.82 -1.70 -2.69
N ASP A 105 3.65 -2.71 -2.43
CA ASP A 105 3.23 -4.12 -2.45
C ASP A 105 2.13 -4.39 -1.41
N LEU A 106 2.25 -3.82 -0.20
CA LEU A 106 1.25 -3.94 0.85
C LEU A 106 -0.08 -3.32 0.43
N MET A 107 -0.06 -2.10 -0.12
CA MET A 107 -1.25 -1.44 -0.65
C MET A 107 -1.94 -2.28 -1.73
N LEU A 108 -1.17 -2.84 -2.67
CA LEU A 108 -1.70 -3.69 -3.73
C LEU A 108 -2.31 -5.00 -3.19
N ARG A 109 -1.71 -5.61 -2.17
CA ARG A 109 -2.23 -6.83 -1.52
C ARG A 109 -3.56 -6.57 -0.83
N ILE A 110 -3.65 -5.51 -0.03
CA ILE A 110 -4.88 -5.12 0.67
C ILE A 110 -6.00 -4.86 -0.35
N SER A 111 -5.69 -4.12 -1.41
CA SER A 111 -6.65 -3.80 -2.49
C SER A 111 -7.16 -5.02 -3.25
N ARG A 112 -6.35 -6.07 -3.38
CA ARG A 112 -6.77 -7.36 -3.96
C ARG A 112 -7.66 -8.15 -3.00
N GLN A 113 -7.36 -8.13 -1.71
CA GLN A 113 -8.14 -8.83 -0.70
C GLN A 113 -9.54 -8.24 -0.55
N GLU A 114 -9.69 -6.92 -0.57
CA GLU A 114 -11.00 -6.26 -0.53
C GLU A 114 -11.84 -6.63 -1.78
N ARG A 115 -11.28 -6.52 -2.99
CA ARG A 115 -12.01 -6.91 -4.22
C ARG A 115 -12.48 -8.36 -4.26
N ARG A 116 -11.68 -9.31 -3.75
CA ARG A 116 -12.08 -10.72 -3.66
C ARG A 116 -13.21 -10.95 -2.66
N ARG A 117 -13.38 -10.06 -1.68
CA ARG A 117 -14.44 -10.14 -0.67
C ARG A 117 -15.77 -9.65 -1.23
N ASP A 118 -15.75 -8.61 -2.07
CA ASP A 118 -16.96 -8.06 -2.70
C ASP A 118 -17.54 -9.04 -3.75
N GLY A 119 -16.69 -9.81 -4.44
CA GLY A 119 -17.12 -10.81 -5.43
C GLY A 119 -17.73 -12.11 -4.87
N HIS A 120 -17.81 -12.30 -3.55
CA HIS A 120 -18.46 -13.45 -2.91
C HIS A 120 -19.77 -13.08 -2.20
N GLY A 121 -20.30 -11.88 -2.45
CA GLY A 121 -21.57 -11.40 -1.92
C GLY A 121 -22.75 -11.45 -2.90
N LEU A 122 -22.61 -12.13 -4.04
CA LEU A 122 -23.69 -12.42 -4.99
C LEU A 122 -24.02 -13.92 -4.99
#